data_AF-A0A1H3WIV4-F1
#
_entry.id   AF-A0A1H3WIV4-F1
#
_cell.length_a   1.000
_cell.length_b   1.000
_cell.length_c   1.000
_cell.angle_alpha   90.00
_cell.angle_beta   90.00
_cell.angle_gamma   90.00
#
_symmetry.space_group_name_H-M   'P 1'
#
loop_
_entity.id
_entity.type
_entity.pdbx_description
1 polymer ?
#
loop_
_entity_poly.entity_id
_entity_poly.type
_entity_poly.pdbx_seq_one_letter_code
_entity_poly.pdbx_strand_id
1 'polypeptide(L)'
;MEQLPELETKRLILRKISLNDIEDIFAYGSNANVSQYVSWETHQSLEDARQFVEFVQEGYRLGKKSVMGNGVEVYWKACGYD
;
A
#
# COMPACT_ATOMS: atom_id res chain seq x y z
N MET A 1 5.49 -4.87 -19.05
CA MET A 1 4.85 -4.76 -17.73
C MET A 1 5.21 -3.39 -17.21
N GLU A 2 4.24 -2.48 -17.15
CA GLU A 2 4.50 -1.10 -16.72
C GLU A 2 4.98 -1.09 -15.28
N GLN A 3 6.14 -0.48 -15.05
CA GLN A 3 6.64 -0.25 -13.71
C GLN A 3 5.89 0.97 -13.15
N LEU A 4 5.25 0.82 -11.98
CA LEU A 4 4.72 1.97 -11.25
C LEU A 4 5.87 2.97 -11.00
N PRO A 5 5.73 4.24 -11.42
CA PRO A 5 6.77 5.24 -11.24
C PRO A 5 6.90 5.62 -9.76
N GLU A 6 8.08 6.05 -9.36
CA GLU A 6 8.26 6.77 -8.10
C GLU A 6 7.89 8.24 -8.31
N LEU A 7 7.10 8.80 -7.40
CA LEU A 7 6.73 10.22 -7.44
C LEU A 7 7.33 10.93 -6.25
N GLU A 8 8.03 12.04 -6.51
CA GLU A 8 8.65 12.84 -5.46
C GLU A 8 8.04 14.24 -5.42
N THR A 9 7.80 14.72 -4.20
CA THR A 9 7.40 16.09 -3.91
C THR A 9 8.38 16.67 -2.88
N LYS A 10 8.27 17.98 -2.60
CA LYS A 10 9.11 18.65 -1.59
C LYS A 10 9.09 18.00 -0.19
N ARG A 11 8.06 17.20 0.14
CA ARG A 11 7.88 16.62 1.49
C ARG A 11 7.78 15.10 1.50
N LEU A 12 7.57 14.45 0.36
CA LEU A 12 7.15 13.06 0.30
C LEU A 12 7.70 12.37 -0.95
N ILE A 13 8.05 11.09 -0.79
CA ILE A 13 8.36 10.14 -1.87
C ILE A 13 7.27 9.06 -1.84
N LEU A 14 6.58 8.89 -2.97
CA LEU A 14 5.67 7.79 -3.21
C LEU A 14 6.42 6.72 -4.00
N ARG A 15 6.64 5.57 -3.37
CA ARG A 15 7.34 4.41 -3.94
C ARG A 15 6.54 3.13 -3.67
N LYS A 16 6.97 2.04 -4.30
CA LYS A 16 6.43 0.71 -3.98
C LYS A 16 6.71 0.34 -2.52
N ILE A 17 5.75 -0.34 -1.92
CA ILE A 17 5.92 -0.95 -0.60
C ILE A 17 6.93 -2.10 -0.71
N SER A 18 7.78 -2.21 0.30
CA SER A 18 8.87 -3.18 0.44
C SER A 18 8.79 -3.91 1.78
N LEU A 19 9.58 -4.97 1.95
CA LEU A 19 9.65 -5.69 3.23
C LEU A 19 10.26 -4.85 4.36
N ASN A 20 11.00 -3.79 4.04
CA ASN A 20 11.54 -2.87 5.04
C ASN A 20 10.46 -1.97 5.66
N ASP A 21 9.23 -1.97 5.12
CA ASP A 21 8.13 -1.15 5.61
C ASP A 21 7.23 -1.89 6.62
N ILE A 22 7.56 -3.15 6.98
CA ILE A 22 6.70 -4.00 7.81
C ILE A 22 6.44 -3.36 9.18
N GLU A 23 7.47 -2.86 9.86
CA GLU A 23 7.30 -2.26 11.18
C GLU A 23 6.47 -0.97 11.11
N ASP A 24 6.71 -0.13 10.11
CA ASP A 24 5.95 1.10 9.88
C ASP A 24 4.49 0.81 9.56
N ILE A 25 4.22 -0.22 8.75
CA ILE A 25 2.87 -0.66 8.40
C ILE A 25 2.16 -1.24 9.62
N PHE A 26 2.85 -2.00 10.46
CA PHE A 26 2.30 -2.50 11.70
C PHE A 26 1.98 -1.38 12.69
N ALA A 27 2.82 -0.33 12.75
CA ALA A 27 2.66 0.78 13.69
C ALA A 27 1.29 1.48 13.55
N TYR A 28 0.83 1.72 12.32
CA TYR A 28 -0.53 2.26 12.11
C TYR A 28 -1.58 1.16 11.95
N GLY A 29 -1.23 0.00 11.40
CA GLY A 29 -2.17 -1.08 11.12
C GLY A 29 -2.67 -1.83 12.36
N SER A 30 -1.96 -1.73 13.47
CA SER A 30 -2.38 -2.25 14.79
C SER A 30 -3.37 -1.34 15.52
N ASN A 31 -3.62 -0.13 15.01
CA ASN A 31 -4.58 0.79 15.59
C ASN A 31 -5.99 0.53 15.04
N ALA A 32 -6.88 0.01 15.88
CA ALA A 32 -8.28 -0.26 15.52
C ALA A 32 -9.02 0.98 14.98
N ASN A 33 -8.63 2.20 15.39
CA ASN A 33 -9.24 3.42 14.88
C ASN A 33 -8.88 3.71 13.42
N VAL A 34 -7.75 3.16 12.93
CA VAL A 34 -7.29 3.27 11.55
C VAL A 34 -7.93 2.17 10.70
N SER A 35 -7.91 0.93 11.18
CA SER A 35 -8.40 -0.24 10.44
C SER A 35 -9.92 -0.24 10.23
N GLN A 36 -10.70 0.43 11.08
CA GLN A 36 -12.17 0.49 10.95
C GLN A 36 -12.69 1.09 9.63
N TYR A 37 -11.85 1.82 8.89
CA TYR A 37 -12.21 2.51 7.64
C TYR A 37 -11.60 1.88 6.38
N VAL A 38 -10.95 0.73 6.51
CA VAL A 38 -10.26 0.02 5.43
C VAL A 38 -10.72 -1.43 5.38
N SER A 39 -10.39 -2.12 4.28
CA SER A 39 -10.87 -3.49 4.01
C SER A 39 -10.01 -4.60 4.64
N TRP A 40 -8.97 -4.25 5.39
CA TRP A 40 -8.08 -5.19 6.06
C TRP A 40 -8.27 -5.10 7.58
N GLU A 41 -8.12 -6.24 8.26
CA GLU A 41 -8.31 -6.36 9.70
C GLU A 41 -7.21 -5.66 10.49
N THR A 42 -7.50 -5.27 11.73
CA THR A 42 -6.47 -4.71 12.63
C THR A 42 -5.33 -5.71 12.81
N HIS A 43 -4.12 -5.34 12.42
CA HIS A 43 -2.96 -6.22 12.57
C HIS A 43 -2.70 -6.52 14.05
N GLN A 44 -2.64 -7.80 14.41
CA GLN A 44 -2.37 -8.26 15.78
C GLN A 44 -0.89 -8.61 15.98
N SER A 45 -0.15 -8.82 14.89
CA SER A 45 1.26 -9.16 14.90
C SER A 45 2.03 -8.57 13.72
N LEU A 46 3.37 -8.53 13.82
CA LEU A 46 4.24 -8.19 12.69
C LEU A 46 4.08 -9.17 11.51
N GLU A 47 3.69 -10.42 11.81
CA GLU A 47 3.42 -11.43 10.79
C GLU A 47 2.19 -11.07 9.94
N ASP A 48 1.14 -10.49 10.54
CA ASP A 48 -0.02 -9.99 9.79
C ASP A 48 0.39 -8.86 8.83
N ALA A 49 1.22 -7.93 9.31
CA ALA A 49 1.76 -6.86 8.48
C ALA A 49 2.66 -7.39 7.35
N ARG A 50 3.48 -8.41 7.63
CA ARG A 50 4.29 -9.09 6.60
C ARG A 50 3.42 -9.72 5.52
N GLN A 51 2.39 -10.47 5.91
CA GLN A 51 1.46 -11.09 4.96
C GLN A 51 0.76 -10.06 4.08
N PHE A 52 0.37 -8.93 4.67
CA PHE A 52 -0.19 -7.80 3.92
C PHE A 52 0.81 -7.22 2.90
N VAL A 53 2.06 -6.97 3.30
CA VAL A 53 3.11 -6.46 2.41
C VAL A 53 3.36 -7.42 1.24
N GLU A 54 3.44 -8.72 1.51
CA GLU A 54 3.65 -9.75 0.49
C GLU A 54 2.48 -9.83 -0.49
N PHE A 55 1.26 -9.75 0.02
CA PHE A 55 0.06 -9.66 -0.81
C PHE A 55 0.10 -8.44 -1.74
N VAL A 56 0.55 -7.28 -1.25
CA VAL A 56 0.70 -6.07 -2.07
C VAL A 56 1.80 -6.26 -3.14
N GLN A 57 2.94 -6.83 -2.79
CA GLN A 57 4.04 -7.08 -3.73
C GLN A 57 3.64 -8.07 -4.83
N GLU A 58 2.89 -9.11 -4.49
CA GLU A 58 2.35 -10.06 -5.46
C GLU A 58 1.39 -9.35 -6.43
N GLY A 59 0.58 -8.40 -5.92
CA GLY A 59 -0.22 -7.52 -6.75
C GLY A 59 0.61 -6.76 -7.80
N TYR A 60 1.72 -6.14 -7.38
CA TYR A 60 2.64 -5.46 -8.30
C TYR A 60 3.21 -6.41 -9.36
N ARG A 61 3.59 -7.63 -8.97
CA ARG A 61 4.18 -8.62 -9.89
C ARG A 61 3.18 -9.09 -10.94
N LEU A 62 1.92 -9.23 -10.57
CA LEU A 62 0.87 -9.68 -11.47
C LEU A 62 0.30 -8.55 -12.35
N GLY A 63 0.78 -7.31 -12.20
CA GLY A 63 0.15 -6.13 -12.80
C GLY A 63 -1.32 -5.97 -12.35
N LYS A 64 -1.69 -6.64 -11.26
CA LYS A 64 -3.01 -6.50 -10.66
C LYS A 64 -3.02 -5.19 -9.91
N LYS A 65 -4.03 -4.39 -10.20
CA LYS A 65 -4.41 -3.23 -9.38
C LYS A 65 -4.61 -3.76 -7.97
N SER A 66 -3.63 -3.54 -7.09
CA SER A 66 -3.62 -4.08 -5.73
C SER A 66 -4.93 -3.68 -5.03
N VAL A 67 -5.40 -4.43 -4.03
CA VAL A 67 -6.61 -4.05 -3.26
C VAL A 67 -6.43 -2.70 -2.54
N MET A 68 -5.18 -2.31 -2.24
CA MET A 68 -4.79 -0.95 -1.83
C MET A 68 -4.95 0.11 -2.94
N GLY A 69 -5.07 -0.33 -4.19
CA GLY A 69 -5.08 0.43 -5.44
C GLY A 69 -6.45 0.80 -5.97
N ASN A 70 -7.56 0.35 -5.35
CA ASN A 70 -8.88 0.92 -5.66
C ASN A 70 -8.91 2.44 -5.36
N GLY A 71 -8.10 2.93 -4.42
CA GLY A 71 -7.91 4.37 -4.18
C GLY A 71 -6.84 5.02 -5.06
N VAL A 72 -5.79 4.29 -5.44
CA VAL A 72 -4.64 4.84 -6.18
C VAL A 72 -4.97 5.09 -7.65
N GLU A 73 -5.77 4.25 -8.33
CA GLU A 73 -6.22 4.53 -9.69
C GLU A 73 -7.24 5.68 -9.73
N VAL A 74 -8.12 5.79 -8.72
CA VAL A 74 -9.04 6.94 -8.60
C VAL A 74 -8.23 8.23 -8.45
N TYR A 75 -7.17 8.22 -7.65
CA TYR A 75 -6.24 9.36 -7.56
C TYR A 75 -5.45 9.59 -8.86
N TRP A 76 -4.94 8.54 -9.52
CA TRP A 76 -4.14 8.67 -10.74
C TRP A 76 -4.97 9.25 -11.90
N LYS A 77 -6.19 8.72 -12.11
CA LYS A 77 -7.15 9.26 -13.09
C LYS A 77 -7.66 10.65 -12.72
N ALA A 78 -7.90 10.93 -11.43
CA ALA A 78 -8.28 12.27 -10.99
C ALA A 78 -7.14 13.29 -11.12
N CYS A 79 -5.88 12.85 -11.01
CA CYS A 79 -4.68 13.66 -11.17
C CYS A 79 -4.19 13.75 -12.63
N GLY A 80 -4.86 13.09 -13.58
CA GLY A 80 -4.60 13.24 -15.02
C GLY A 80 -3.31 12.59 -15.50
N TYR A 81 -2.84 11.55 -14.82
CA TYR A 81 -1.79 10.70 -15.35
C TYR A 81 -2.44 9.49 -16.02
N ASP A 82 -2.03 9.20 -17.26
CA ASP A 82 -2.42 8.01 -18.03
C ASP A 82 -1.48 6.84 -17.70
#